data_AF-A0A085YL45-F1
#
_entry.id   AF-A0A085YL45-F1
#
_cell.length_a   1.000
_cell.length_b   1.000
_cell.length_c   1.000
_cell.angle_alpha   90.00
_cell.angle_beta   90.00
_cell.angle_gamma   90.00
#
_symmetry.space_group_name_H-M   'P 1'
#
loop_
_entity.id
_entity.type
_entity.pdbx_description
1 polymer ?
#
loop_
_entity_poly.entity_id
_entity_poly.type
_entity_poly.pdbx_seq_one_letter_code
_entity_poly.pdbx_strand_id
1 'polypeptide(L)'
;MDDDDELQFTPIYPFNRANLFMGGDRFLVMGAGCLALVLVVLQNIYTAVIGVVLFLVMLLITRLMAKNDAQLRPVYRRYAKFQRYYPAAGVKYLHKPSHSLRAR
;
A
#
# COMPACT_ATOMS: atom_id res chain seq x y z
N MET A 1 37.78 -9.91 19.48
CA MET A 1 37.76 -9.02 18.30
C MET A 1 36.35 -8.47 18.34
N ASP A 2 36.21 -7.61 19.34
CA ASP A 2 34.96 -7.14 19.91
C ASP A 2 34.85 -5.70 19.44
N ASP A 3 34.32 -5.58 18.22
CA ASP A 3 33.84 -4.31 17.72
C ASP A 3 32.37 -4.27 18.13
N ASP A 4 32.10 -3.67 19.29
CA ASP A 4 30.76 -3.30 19.72
C ASP A 4 30.22 -2.31 18.68
N ASP A 5 29.58 -2.83 17.62
CA ASP A 5 28.99 -2.05 16.54
C ASP A 5 27.99 -1.04 17.12
N GLU A 6 28.45 0.20 17.26
CA GLU A 6 27.71 1.32 17.80
C GLU A 6 26.41 1.49 16.98
N LEU A 7 25.25 1.47 17.66
CA LEU A 7 23.93 1.58 17.02
C LEU A 7 23.85 2.87 16.17
N GLN A 8 23.98 2.72 14.85
CA GLN A 8 23.89 3.85 13.92
C GLN A 8 22.45 4.39 13.88
N PHE A 9 22.24 5.52 14.56
CA PHE A 9 20.99 6.27 14.48
C PHE A 9 20.93 7.05 13.16
N THR A 10 20.22 6.52 12.18
CA THR A 10 19.90 7.25 10.95
C THR A 10 18.66 8.13 11.16
N PRO A 11 18.74 9.45 10.92
CA PRO A 11 17.59 10.33 11.06
C PRO A 11 16.52 9.96 10.02
N ILE A 12 15.31 9.65 10.47
CA ILE A 12 14.19 9.32 9.60
C ILE A 12 13.53 10.63 9.16
N TYR A 13 13.80 11.03 7.91
CA TYR A 13 13.18 12.22 7.33
C TYR A 13 11.67 12.00 7.07
N PRO A 14 10.82 13.01 7.27
CA PRO A 14 9.38 12.93 7.04
C PRO A 14 8.98 12.66 5.59
N PHE A 15 9.93 12.79 4.64
CA PHE A 15 9.74 12.42 3.23
C PHE A 15 9.50 10.91 3.03
N ASN A 16 9.84 10.06 3.99
CA ASN A 16 9.60 8.62 3.93
C ASN A 16 8.12 8.23 4.16
N ARG A 17 7.20 9.20 4.28
CA ARG A 17 5.78 8.93 4.51
C ARG A 17 5.03 8.64 3.21
N ALA A 18 3.94 7.89 3.36
CA ALA A 18 3.03 7.59 2.28
C ALA A 18 2.42 8.88 1.71
N ASN A 19 2.54 8.99 0.40
CA ASN A 19 2.35 10.21 -0.34
C ASN A 19 0.93 10.18 -0.94
N LEU A 20 -0.09 10.47 -0.13
CA LEU A 20 -1.50 10.43 -0.53
C LEU A 20 -1.90 11.67 -1.32
N PHE A 21 -2.84 11.51 -2.25
CA PHE A 21 -3.41 12.58 -3.07
C PHE A 21 -4.92 12.60 -2.90
N MET A 22 -5.46 13.76 -2.53
CA MET A 22 -6.89 13.94 -2.22
C MET A 22 -7.44 12.93 -1.19
N GLY A 23 -6.57 12.47 -0.28
CA GLY A 23 -6.92 11.46 0.72
C GLY A 23 -6.99 10.03 0.19
N GLY A 24 -6.42 9.76 -0.99
CA GLY A 24 -6.35 8.44 -1.62
C GLY A 24 -4.98 8.17 -2.25
N ASP A 25 -4.80 6.99 -2.84
CA ASP A 25 -3.60 6.70 -3.62
C ASP A 25 -3.58 7.51 -4.92
N ARG A 26 -2.47 8.23 -5.17
CA ARG A 26 -2.21 9.07 -6.36
C ARG A 26 -2.66 8.41 -7.65
N PHE A 27 -2.20 7.20 -7.92
CA PHE A 27 -2.43 6.57 -9.21
C PHE A 27 -3.89 6.13 -9.39
N LEU A 28 -4.56 5.74 -8.30
CA LEU A 28 -5.98 5.36 -8.35
C LEU A 28 -6.84 6.60 -8.58
N VAL A 29 -6.58 7.70 -7.86
CA VAL A 29 -7.33 8.95 -8.01
C VAL A 29 -7.12 9.57 -9.38
N MET A 30 -5.86 9.64 -9.85
CA MET A 30 -5.55 10.17 -11.18
C MET A 30 -6.12 9.30 -12.30
N GLY A 31 -6.03 7.97 -12.19
CA GLY A 31 -6.62 7.04 -13.15
C GLY A 31 -8.14 7.16 -13.24
N ALA A 32 -8.82 7.24 -12.09
CA ALA A 32 -10.27 7.46 -12.04
C ALA A 32 -10.66 8.83 -12.61
N GLY A 33 -9.88 9.88 -12.34
CA GLY A 33 -10.08 11.20 -12.93
C GLY A 33 -9.95 11.19 -14.45
N CYS A 34 -8.91 10.56 -15.00
CA CYS A 34 -8.76 10.39 -16.44
C CYS A 34 -9.94 9.64 -17.06
N LEU A 35 -10.38 8.54 -16.45
CA LEU A 35 -11.52 7.75 -16.94
C LEU A 35 -12.80 8.59 -16.92
N ALA A 36 -13.05 9.32 -15.84
CA ALA A 36 -14.20 10.21 -15.73
C ALA A 36 -14.19 11.33 -16.78
N LEU A 37 -13.03 11.94 -17.04
CA LEU A 37 -12.88 12.95 -18.08
C LEU A 37 -13.22 12.38 -19.47
N VAL A 38 -12.75 11.17 -19.77
CA VAL A 38 -13.08 10.48 -21.04
C VAL A 38 -14.59 10.25 -21.18
N LEU A 39 -15.27 9.87 -20.10
CA LEU A 39 -16.73 9.66 -20.11
C LEU A 39 -17.53 10.96 -20.28
N VAL A 40 -17.03 12.06 -19.71
CA VAL A 40 -17.69 13.38 -19.80
C VAL A 40 -17.52 14.02 -21.17
N VAL A 41 -16.39 13.82 -21.83
CA VAL A 41 -16.13 14.38 -23.17
C VAL A 41 -16.97 13.68 -24.26
N LEU A 42 -17.54 12.51 -23.97
CA LEU A 42 -18.45 11.81 -24.88
C LEU A 42 -19.76 12.60 -25.08
N GLN A 43 -20.38 12.51 -26.26
CA GLN A 43 -21.47 13.39 -26.71
C GLN A 43 -22.78 13.29 -25.91
N ASN A 44 -22.96 12.27 -25.08
CA ASN A 44 -24.22 11.99 -24.40
C ASN A 44 -24.29 12.60 -22.99
N ILE A 45 -25.40 13.27 -22.67
CA ILE A 45 -25.65 13.81 -21.32
C ILE A 45 -25.63 12.69 -20.27
N TYR A 46 -26.16 11.50 -20.61
CA TYR A 46 -26.15 10.34 -19.73
C TYR A 46 -24.72 9.90 -19.36
N THR A 47 -23.78 9.91 -20.32
CA THR A 47 -22.40 9.49 -20.05
C THR A 47 -21.65 10.51 -19.20
N ALA A 48 -21.95 11.80 -19.36
CA ALA A 48 -21.40 12.84 -18.51
C ALA A 48 -21.86 12.69 -17.04
N VAL A 49 -23.15 12.45 -16.80
CA VAL A 49 -23.66 12.19 -15.44
C VAL A 49 -23.01 10.95 -14.83
N ILE A 50 -22.94 9.85 -15.60
CA ILE A 50 -22.29 8.62 -15.14
C ILE A 50 -20.80 8.85 -14.82
N GLY A 51 -20.09 9.64 -15.63
CA GLY A 51 -18.69 9.98 -15.40
C GLY A 51 -18.46 10.72 -14.08
N VAL A 52 -19.31 11.72 -13.77
CA VAL A 52 -19.23 12.47 -12.51
C VAL A 52 -19.55 11.58 -11.31
N VAL A 53 -20.61 10.77 -11.40
CA VAL A 53 -20.99 9.84 -10.32
C VAL A 53 -19.88 8.82 -10.08
N LEU A 54 -19.32 8.23 -11.15
CA LEU A 54 -18.21 7.29 -11.07
C LEU A 54 -16.99 7.92 -10.41
N PHE A 55 -16.66 9.17 -10.75
CA PHE A 55 -15.56 9.89 -10.14
C PHE A 55 -15.75 10.08 -8.63
N LEU A 56 -16.93 10.53 -8.21
CA LEU A 56 -17.26 10.70 -6.79
C LEU A 56 -17.20 9.37 -6.03
N VAL A 57 -17.76 8.30 -6.59
CA VAL A 57 -17.68 6.96 -6.00
C VAL A 57 -16.23 6.51 -5.86
N MET A 58 -15.39 6.74 -6.87
CA MET A 58 -13.97 6.39 -6.79
C MET A 58 -13.22 7.19 -5.73
N LEU A 59 -13.53 8.47 -5.54
CA LEU A 59 -12.97 9.27 -4.44
C LEU A 59 -13.37 8.73 -3.06
N LEU A 60 -14.63 8.27 -2.90
CA LEU A 60 -15.07 7.67 -1.64
C LEU A 60 -14.34 6.35 -1.35
N ILE A 61 -14.21 5.48 -2.35
CA ILE A 61 -13.50 4.20 -2.22
C ILE A 61 -12.02 4.44 -1.88
N THR A 62 -11.34 5.33 -2.61
CA THR A 62 -9.93 5.62 -2.33
C THR A 62 -9.72 6.28 -0.97
N ARG A 63 -10.69 7.06 -0.48
CA ARG A 63 -10.65 7.62 0.88
C ARG A 63 -10.84 6.58 1.97
N LEU A 64 -11.71 5.59 1.76
CA LEU A 64 -11.85 4.45 2.66
C LEU A 64 -10.59 3.58 2.67
N MET A 65 -10.01 3.33 1.49
CA MET A 65 -8.76 2.60 1.34
C MET A 65 -7.61 3.27 2.09
N ALA A 66 -7.44 4.58 1.93
CA ALA A 66 -6.41 5.37 2.61
C ALA A 66 -6.55 5.40 4.12
N LYS A 67 -7.78 5.34 4.65
CA LYS A 67 -8.02 5.25 6.10
C LYS A 67 -7.53 3.93 6.68
N ASN A 68 -7.66 2.83 5.94
CA ASN A 68 -7.25 1.51 6.40
C ASN A 68 -5.73 1.31 6.26
N ASP A 69 -5.18 1.63 5.09
CA ASP A 69 -3.74 1.56 4.85
C ASP A 69 -3.32 2.53 3.73
N ALA A 70 -2.44 3.45 4.06
CA ALA A 70 -1.88 4.44 3.14
C ALA A 70 -0.96 3.83 2.05
N GLN A 71 -0.48 2.60 2.24
CA GLN A 71 0.41 1.87 1.33
C GLN A 71 -0.23 0.57 0.80
N LEU A 72 -1.56 0.47 0.76
CA LEU A 72 -2.24 -0.77 0.39
C LEU A 72 -1.86 -1.28 -1.01
N ARG A 73 -1.71 -0.38 -2.00
CA ARG A 73 -1.42 -0.76 -3.40
C ARG A 73 -0.06 -1.47 -3.59
N PRO A 74 1.07 -0.93 -3.13
CA PRO A 74 2.37 -1.62 -3.24
C PRO A 74 2.41 -2.92 -2.42
N VAL A 75 1.78 -2.96 -1.24
CA VAL A 75 1.68 -4.17 -0.40
C VAL A 75 0.88 -5.25 -1.11
N TYR A 76 -0.29 -4.92 -1.65
CA TYR A 76 -1.13 -5.86 -2.40
C TYR A 76 -0.43 -6.39 -3.66
N ARG A 77 0.26 -5.53 -4.42
CA ARG A 77 1.03 -5.95 -5.60
C ARG A 77 2.16 -6.91 -5.23
N ARG A 78 2.83 -6.64 -4.09
CA ARG A 78 3.87 -7.52 -3.55
C ARG A 78 3.26 -8.87 -3.15
N TYR A 79 2.19 -8.85 -2.37
CA TYR A 79 1.45 -10.04 -1.97
C TYR A 79 1.06 -10.90 -3.18
N ALA A 80 0.39 -10.31 -4.19
CA ALA A 80 -0.03 -11.03 -5.39
C ALA A 80 1.15 -11.64 -6.18
N LYS A 81 2.28 -10.93 -6.30
CA LYS A 81 3.47 -11.42 -7.01
C LYS A 81 4.17 -12.55 -6.26
N PHE A 82 4.31 -12.43 -4.94
CA PHE A 82 5.09 -13.36 -4.14
C PHE A 82 4.29 -14.54 -3.61
N GLN A 83 2.97 -14.53 -3.67
CA GLN A 83 2.11 -15.62 -3.17
C GLN A 83 2.46 -17.00 -3.77
N ARG A 84 2.88 -17.06 -5.04
CA ARG A 84 3.25 -18.32 -5.71
C ARG A 84 4.64 -18.82 -5.31
N TYR A 85 5.56 -17.90 -4.99
CA TYR A 85 6.96 -18.22 -4.68
C TYR A 85 7.18 -18.46 -3.18
N TYR A 86 6.47 -17.70 -2.34
CA TYR A 86 6.32 -17.89 -0.91
C TYR A 86 4.84 -18.21 -0.62
N PRO A 87 4.36 -19.44 -0.90
CA PRO A 87 3.17 -19.91 -0.19
C PRO A 87 3.45 -19.78 1.31
N ALA A 88 2.44 -19.48 2.12
CA ALA A 88 2.60 -19.24 3.55
C ALA A 88 3.09 -20.50 4.30
N ALA A 89 4.38 -20.84 4.16
CA ALA A 89 5.08 -21.91 4.84
C ALA A 89 5.64 -21.43 6.19
N GLY A 90 5.06 -20.36 6.74
CA GLY A 90 5.35 -19.90 8.09
C GLY A 90 4.72 -20.87 9.08
N VAL A 91 5.42 -21.94 9.43
CA VAL A 91 5.08 -22.76 10.58
C VAL A 91 5.17 -21.85 11.80
N LYS A 92 4.03 -21.43 12.33
CA LYS A 92 3.88 -20.56 13.52
C LYS A 92 4.43 -21.15 14.83
N TYR A 93 5.08 -22.32 14.77
CA TYR A 93 5.63 -23.05 15.92
C TYR A 93 6.83 -23.94 15.57
N LEU A 94 7.74 -23.51 14.69
CA LEU A 94 9.07 -24.15 14.64
C LEU A 94 9.94 -23.58 15.78
N HIS A 95 9.65 -24.04 17.00
CA HIS A 95 10.53 -23.83 18.14
C HIS A 95 11.75 -24.75 18.02
N LYS A 96 12.91 -24.18 17.72
CA LYS A 96 14.23 -24.80 17.91
C LYS A 96 15.22 -23.64 18.10
N PRO A 97 16.06 -23.58 19.16
CA PRO A 97 16.65 -24.71 19.88
C PRO A 97 16.49 -24.67 21.43
N SER A 98 16.60 -25.83 22.07
CA SER A 98 17.19 -25.92 23.41
C SER A 98 18.68 -26.14 23.24
N HIS A 99 19.49 -25.09 23.35
CA HIS A 99 20.93 -25.26 23.53
C HIS A 99 21.43 -24.31 24.60
N SER A 100 21.34 -24.81 25.84
CA SER A 100 22.24 -24.53 26.96
C SER A 100 23.01 -23.20 26.90
N LEU A 101 22.41 -22.12 27.41
CA LEU A 101 23.18 -21.05 28.03
C LEU A 101 23.53 -21.53 29.44
N ARG A 102 24.61 -22.29 29.49
CA ARG A 102 25.28 -22.81 30.67
C ARG A 102 26.51 -21.93 30.89
N ALA A 103 26.55 -21.24 32.03
CA ALA A 103 27.68 -20.45 32.56
C ALA A 103 28.02 -19.18 31.73
N ARG A 104 28.30 -18.00 32.29
CA ARG A 104 28.93 -17.61 33.56
C ARG A 104 28.35 -16.28 34.03
#